data_AF-A0A6G0UIU4-F1
#
_entry.id   AF-A0A6G0UIU4-F1
#
_cell.length_a   1.000
_cell.length_b   1.000
_cell.length_c   1.000
_cell.angle_alpha   90.00
_cell.angle_beta   90.00
_cell.angle_gamma   90.00
#
_symmetry.space_group_name_H-M   'P 1'
#
loop_
_entity.id
_entity.type
_entity.pdbx_description
1 polymer ?
#
loop_
_entity_poly.entity_id
_entity_poly.type
_entity_poly.pdbx_seq_one_letter_code
_entity_poly.pdbx_strand_id
1 'polypeptide(L)'
;MSTSTNWFSEFILITYDINGVINNGTANNVNDFVDLYNEYTSDISGGCILDIIPSVLEVINDYNVPPKSIIYCTRDYRLQTITIFGVNNEETLFTREFKAVCYGKYHRIAANIVFIIDVSQAVNAVQSQDTTQFVLDALEQFNLNYLEGIQVGLISVFGDDVGTMMQYSDFSGIYSYNSLWAALTNAYSVNTSPSGFGQAALSRALNFTMSSDFKASGYRSDINNHVIVYITTTSTPDQAAIDQASVILSSGDYKIIAISYQGDGSNINALQKLVGNNSGCVLTSLKYTKTFTDSFAEKIANASNNGGNYC
;
A
#
# COMPACT_ATOMS: atom_id res chain seq x y z
N MET A 1 24.51 -19.46 -33.85
CA MET A 1 24.01 -20.83 -33.61
C MET A 1 22.50 -20.79 -33.78
N SER A 2 21.95 -21.51 -34.76
CA SER A 2 20.50 -21.62 -34.94
C SER A 2 19.97 -22.66 -33.96
N THR A 3 19.35 -22.23 -32.88
CA THR A 3 18.58 -23.10 -31.99
C THR A 3 17.28 -23.45 -32.72
N SER A 4 17.10 -24.73 -33.05
CA SER A 4 15.85 -25.22 -33.63
C SER A 4 14.71 -24.92 -32.67
N THR A 5 13.76 -24.11 -33.09
CA THR A 5 12.58 -23.65 -32.36
C THR A 5 11.50 -24.72 -32.12
N ASN A 6 11.79 -26.01 -32.35
CA ASN A 6 10.78 -27.09 -32.38
C ASN A 6 10.80 -27.99 -31.12
N TRP A 7 11.36 -27.54 -30.01
CA TRP A 7 11.44 -28.35 -28.80
C TRP A 7 10.20 -28.24 -27.90
N PHE A 8 9.18 -27.45 -28.22
CA PHE A 8 7.95 -27.37 -27.43
C PHE A 8 6.75 -27.09 -28.33
N SER A 9 5.55 -27.49 -27.89
CA SER A 9 4.31 -27.31 -28.65
C SER A 9 3.42 -26.20 -28.11
N GLU A 10 3.47 -25.89 -26.81
CA GLU A 10 2.54 -24.95 -26.18
C GLU A 10 3.12 -24.34 -24.88
N PHE A 11 3.09 -23.02 -24.77
CA PHE A 11 3.25 -22.26 -23.53
C PHE A 11 1.87 -21.84 -23.03
N ILE A 12 1.65 -21.93 -21.73
CA ILE A 12 0.42 -21.41 -21.11
C ILE A 12 0.81 -20.32 -20.12
N LEU A 13 0.40 -19.08 -20.42
CA LEU A 13 0.54 -17.96 -19.50
C LEU A 13 -0.76 -17.79 -18.74
N ILE A 14 -0.72 -18.01 -17.43
CA ILE A 14 -1.84 -17.76 -16.53
C ILE A 14 -1.46 -16.60 -15.61
N THR A 15 -2.12 -15.46 -15.80
CA THR A 15 -1.95 -14.31 -14.91
C THR A 15 -3.08 -14.28 -13.89
N TYR A 16 -2.77 -13.89 -12.67
CA TYR A 16 -3.73 -13.76 -11.59
C TYR A 16 -3.77 -12.30 -11.10
N ASP A 17 -4.89 -11.81 -10.58
CA ASP A 17 -4.96 -10.63 -9.71
C ASP A 17 -5.36 -11.08 -8.31
N ILE A 18 -5.63 -10.10 -7.45
CA ILE A 18 -6.18 -10.31 -6.11
C ILE A 18 -7.57 -11.00 -6.10
N ASN A 19 -8.26 -11.06 -7.24
CA ASN A 19 -9.61 -11.63 -7.38
C ASN A 19 -9.62 -13.01 -8.06
N GLY A 20 -8.50 -13.48 -8.64
CA GLY A 20 -8.40 -14.79 -9.29
C GLY A 20 -7.58 -14.75 -10.58
N VAL A 21 -7.85 -15.65 -11.52
CA VAL A 21 -7.21 -15.65 -12.85
C VAL A 21 -7.73 -14.47 -13.66
N ILE A 22 -6.85 -13.61 -14.17
CA ILE A 22 -7.23 -12.50 -15.06
C ILE A 22 -7.22 -12.95 -16.51
N ASN A 23 -6.09 -13.51 -16.95
CA ASN A 23 -5.88 -13.91 -18.34
C ASN A 23 -5.25 -15.29 -18.41
N ASN A 24 -5.73 -16.10 -19.35
CA ASN A 24 -5.13 -17.36 -19.76
C ASN A 24 -4.94 -17.30 -21.28
N GLY A 25 -3.70 -17.48 -21.73
CA GLY A 25 -3.38 -17.52 -23.14
C GLY A 25 -2.40 -18.63 -23.46
N THR A 26 -2.55 -19.20 -24.64
CA THR A 26 -1.69 -20.25 -25.14
C THR A 26 -0.83 -19.73 -26.29
N ALA A 27 0.44 -20.09 -26.29
CA ALA A 27 1.41 -19.65 -27.29
C ALA A 27 2.15 -20.85 -27.87
N ASN A 28 2.19 -20.97 -29.19
CA ASN A 28 2.75 -22.15 -29.86
C ASN A 28 4.25 -21.99 -30.17
N ASN A 29 4.80 -20.79 -29.98
CA ASN A 29 6.22 -20.52 -30.11
C ASN A 29 6.65 -19.41 -29.13
N VAL A 30 7.96 -19.13 -29.05
CA VAL A 30 8.53 -18.14 -28.11
C VAL A 30 8.07 -16.72 -28.44
N ASN A 31 7.95 -16.37 -29.73
CA ASN A 31 7.51 -15.04 -30.13
C ASN A 31 6.03 -14.83 -29.81
N ASP A 32 5.17 -15.82 -30.07
CA ASP A 32 3.76 -15.77 -29.65
C ASP A 32 3.65 -15.58 -28.13
N PHE A 33 4.53 -16.24 -27.36
CA PHE A 33 4.56 -16.08 -25.90
C PHE A 33 5.03 -14.69 -25.49
N VAL A 34 6.03 -14.13 -26.16
CA VAL A 34 6.50 -12.76 -25.93
C VAL A 34 5.38 -11.76 -26.22
N ASP A 35 4.65 -11.94 -27.32
CA ASP A 35 3.55 -11.07 -27.70
C ASP A 35 2.40 -11.16 -26.70
N LEU A 36 2.02 -12.38 -26.31
CA LEU A 36 0.99 -12.64 -25.30
C LEU A 36 1.38 -12.10 -23.91
N TYR A 37 2.67 -12.21 -23.54
CA TYR A 37 3.22 -11.59 -22.34
C TYR A 37 3.14 -10.07 -22.41
N ASN A 38 3.56 -9.45 -23.51
CA ASN A 38 3.52 -8.00 -23.69
C ASN A 38 2.09 -7.47 -23.69
N GLU A 39 1.17 -8.15 -24.37
CA GLU A 39 -0.27 -7.84 -24.37
C GLU A 39 -0.81 -7.86 -22.93
N TYR A 40 -0.65 -8.97 -22.23
CA TYR A 40 -1.19 -9.14 -20.87
C TYR A 40 -0.44 -8.34 -19.80
N THR A 41 0.78 -7.87 -20.05
CA THR A 41 1.51 -6.99 -19.12
C THR A 41 1.32 -5.51 -19.40
N SER A 42 0.99 -5.13 -20.64
CA SER A 42 0.66 -3.75 -21.01
C SER A 42 -0.70 -3.28 -20.47
N ASP A 43 -1.62 -4.22 -20.21
CA ASP A 43 -2.98 -3.95 -19.75
C ASP A 43 -3.12 -3.88 -18.21
N ILE A 44 -2.05 -4.20 -17.48
CA ILE A 44 -2.02 -4.09 -16.01
C ILE A 44 -1.09 -2.95 -15.61
N SER A 45 -1.69 -1.81 -15.29
CA SER A 45 -1.02 -0.79 -14.49
C SER A 45 -0.56 -1.47 -13.18
N GLY A 46 0.73 -1.80 -13.08
CA GLY A 46 1.33 -2.61 -12.00
C GLY A 46 2.11 -3.85 -12.50
N GLY A 47 3.35 -3.65 -12.96
CA GLY A 47 4.20 -4.74 -13.49
C GLY A 47 5.06 -5.40 -12.41
N CYS A 48 5.36 -6.70 -12.49
CA CYS A 48 6.53 -7.22 -11.79
C CYS A 48 7.73 -6.99 -12.69
N ILE A 49 8.78 -6.37 -12.17
CA ILE A 49 10.09 -6.43 -12.82
C ILE A 49 10.69 -7.76 -12.39
N LEU A 50 10.29 -8.81 -13.09
CA LEU A 50 11.12 -9.97 -13.32
C LEU A 50 11.12 -10.17 -14.83
N ASP A 51 12.29 -10.27 -15.43
CA ASP A 51 12.37 -10.66 -16.83
C ASP A 51 11.93 -12.13 -16.93
N ILE A 52 10.63 -12.35 -17.12
CA ILE A 52 10.01 -13.70 -17.17
C ILE A 52 10.74 -14.58 -18.17
N ILE A 53 11.16 -14.00 -19.29
CA ILE A 53 11.84 -14.73 -20.36
C ILE A 53 13.19 -15.31 -19.91
N PRO A 54 14.16 -14.52 -19.40
CA PRO A 54 15.34 -15.03 -18.73
C PRO A 54 15.06 -16.12 -17.68
N SER A 55 14.05 -15.96 -16.81
CA SER A 55 13.73 -16.96 -15.79
C SER A 55 13.18 -18.26 -16.38
N VAL A 56 12.34 -18.18 -17.41
CA VAL A 56 11.86 -19.35 -18.16
C VAL A 56 13.03 -20.04 -18.86
N LEU A 57 13.92 -19.29 -19.50
CA LEU A 57 15.12 -19.84 -20.16
C LEU A 57 16.07 -20.50 -19.17
N GLU A 58 16.28 -19.91 -17.99
CA GLU A 58 17.07 -20.49 -16.91
C GLU A 58 16.51 -21.83 -16.47
N VAL A 59 15.19 -21.91 -16.24
CA VAL A 59 14.50 -23.16 -15.90
C VAL A 59 14.68 -24.22 -16.99
N ILE A 60 14.50 -23.85 -18.26
CA ILE A 60 14.64 -24.79 -19.38
C ILE A 60 16.04 -25.42 -19.38
N ASN A 61 17.06 -24.59 -19.14
CA ASN A 61 18.44 -25.03 -19.11
C ASN A 61 18.76 -25.88 -17.87
N ASP A 62 18.33 -25.45 -16.69
CA ASP A 62 18.66 -26.11 -15.43
C ASP A 62 18.02 -27.50 -15.30
N TYR A 63 16.79 -27.66 -15.80
CA TYR A 63 16.03 -28.90 -15.67
C TYR A 63 16.08 -29.78 -16.92
N ASN A 64 16.82 -29.39 -17.97
CA ASN A 64 16.88 -30.10 -19.26
C ASN A 64 15.47 -30.50 -19.75
N VAL A 65 14.58 -29.51 -19.81
CA VAL A 65 13.15 -29.75 -20.01
C VAL A 65 12.92 -30.53 -21.31
N PRO A 66 12.28 -31.73 -21.24
CA PRO A 66 12.09 -32.56 -22.41
C PRO A 66 11.28 -31.87 -23.51
N PRO A 67 11.54 -32.19 -24.79
CA PRO A 67 10.75 -31.63 -25.85
C PRO A 67 9.25 -31.95 -25.72
N LYS A 68 8.38 -30.98 -26.05
CA LYS A 68 6.90 -31.04 -25.96
C LYS A 68 6.31 -30.98 -24.54
N SER A 69 7.10 -30.54 -23.55
CA SER A 69 6.58 -30.23 -22.21
C SER A 69 5.75 -28.94 -22.22
N ILE A 70 4.75 -28.85 -21.33
CA ILE A 70 3.96 -27.62 -21.08
C ILE A 70 4.64 -26.84 -19.96
N ILE A 71 4.81 -25.53 -20.14
CA ILE A 71 5.32 -24.63 -19.11
C ILE A 71 4.20 -23.69 -18.65
N TYR A 72 3.94 -23.68 -17.35
CA TYR A 72 3.03 -22.74 -16.70
C TYR A 72 3.82 -21.70 -15.94
N CYS A 73 3.38 -20.45 -16.03
CA CYS A 73 3.87 -19.38 -15.18
C CYS A 73 2.68 -18.86 -14.37
N THR A 74 2.78 -18.89 -13.04
CA THR A 74 1.82 -18.23 -12.15
C THR A 74 2.49 -17.05 -11.47
N ARG A 75 1.70 -16.01 -11.16
CA ARG A 75 2.16 -14.77 -10.55
C ARG A 75 1.39 -14.52 -9.27
N ASP A 76 2.08 -14.45 -8.13
CA ASP A 76 1.50 -14.04 -6.85
C ASP A 76 2.01 -12.65 -6.47
N TYR A 77 1.10 -11.67 -6.56
CA TYR A 77 1.40 -10.28 -6.24
C TYR A 77 1.64 -10.05 -4.75
N ARG A 78 1.01 -10.86 -3.88
CA ARG A 78 1.14 -10.75 -2.42
C ARG A 78 2.49 -11.25 -1.95
N LEU A 79 2.97 -12.32 -2.56
CA LEU A 79 4.25 -12.94 -2.21
C LEU A 79 5.42 -12.39 -3.01
N GLN A 80 5.16 -11.56 -4.03
CA GLN A 80 6.20 -11.07 -4.95
C GLN A 80 6.96 -12.25 -5.56
N THR A 81 6.22 -13.27 -6.01
CA THR A 81 6.79 -14.48 -6.60
C THR A 81 6.18 -14.79 -7.96
N ILE A 82 7.02 -15.35 -8.82
CA ILE A 82 6.62 -16.03 -10.05
C ILE A 82 6.99 -17.50 -9.88
N THR A 83 6.01 -18.38 -10.05
CA THR A 83 6.24 -19.82 -9.99
C THR A 83 6.15 -20.40 -11.40
N ILE A 84 7.22 -21.06 -11.82
CA ILE A 84 7.31 -21.73 -13.10
C ILE A 84 7.16 -23.24 -12.88
N PHE A 85 6.21 -23.85 -13.58
CA PHE A 85 5.96 -25.28 -13.56
C PHE A 85 6.27 -25.87 -14.94
N GLY A 86 6.91 -27.03 -14.96
CA GLY A 86 7.01 -27.86 -16.16
C GLY A 86 6.21 -29.12 -15.99
N VAL A 87 5.41 -29.47 -16.99
CA VAL A 87 4.59 -30.69 -17.00
C VAL A 87 4.85 -31.48 -18.27
N ASN A 88 4.94 -32.80 -18.17
CA ASN A 88 5.04 -33.71 -19.30
C ASN A 88 4.18 -34.95 -19.04
N ASN A 89 3.30 -35.30 -19.99
CA ASN A 89 2.37 -36.43 -19.86
C ASN A 89 1.61 -36.44 -18.52
N GLU A 90 1.09 -35.27 -18.11
CA GLU A 90 0.36 -35.08 -16.83
C GLU A 90 1.21 -35.22 -15.55
N GLU A 91 2.51 -35.47 -15.65
CA GLU A 91 3.44 -35.47 -14.52
C GLU A 91 4.15 -34.12 -14.37
N THR A 92 4.22 -33.60 -13.14
CA THR A 92 5.01 -32.40 -12.83
C THR A 92 6.49 -32.75 -12.87
N LEU A 93 7.22 -32.15 -13.81
CA LEU A 93 8.67 -32.31 -13.96
C LEU A 93 9.44 -31.47 -12.94
N PHE A 94 9.01 -30.23 -12.73
CA PHE A 94 9.62 -29.31 -11.78
C PHE A 94 8.65 -28.20 -11.38
N THR A 95 8.94 -27.60 -10.23
CA THR A 95 8.38 -26.33 -9.76
C THR A 95 9.53 -25.46 -9.30
N ARG A 96 9.64 -24.24 -9.82
CA ARG A 96 10.64 -23.28 -9.36
C ARG A 96 10.02 -21.92 -9.10
N GLU A 97 10.28 -21.40 -7.92
CA GLU A 97 9.86 -20.06 -7.53
C GLU A 97 10.99 -19.05 -7.75
N PHE A 98 10.64 -17.96 -8.42
CA PHE A 98 11.47 -16.78 -8.58
C PHE A 98 10.88 -15.65 -7.74
N LYS A 99 11.70 -14.94 -6.99
CA LYS A 99 11.28 -13.69 -6.34
C LYS A 99 11.17 -12.62 -7.40
N ALA A 100 9.95 -12.28 -7.78
CA ALA A 100 9.63 -11.23 -8.75
C ALA A 100 9.36 -9.94 -8.00
N VAL A 101 10.03 -8.84 -8.36
CA VAL A 101 9.72 -7.55 -7.74
C VAL A 101 8.41 -7.04 -8.34
N CYS A 102 7.31 -7.43 -7.71
CA CYS A 102 5.96 -7.10 -8.13
C CYS A 102 5.57 -5.72 -7.64
N TYR A 103 5.32 -4.84 -8.60
CA TYR A 103 4.97 -3.48 -8.32
C TYR A 103 3.47 -3.26 -8.50
N GLY A 104 2.84 -2.62 -7.51
CA GLY A 104 1.43 -2.24 -7.61
C GLY A 104 1.18 -1.17 -8.68
N LYS A 105 -0.12 -0.88 -8.92
CA LYS A 105 -0.60 0.06 -9.93
C LYS A 105 0.11 1.41 -9.96
N TYR A 106 0.48 1.90 -8.79
CA TYR A 106 1.05 3.21 -8.55
C TYR A 106 2.52 3.16 -8.08
N HIS A 107 3.28 2.16 -8.50
CA HIS A 107 4.64 1.94 -8.01
C HIS A 107 5.69 3.01 -8.29
N ARG A 108 5.42 3.89 -9.26
CA ARG A 108 6.28 5.04 -9.57
C ARG A 108 5.87 6.30 -8.82
N ILE A 109 4.80 6.22 -8.03
CA ILE A 109 4.33 7.34 -7.23
C ILE A 109 5.20 7.44 -5.98
N ALA A 110 5.85 8.59 -5.84
CA ALA A 110 6.52 8.99 -4.62
C ALA A 110 5.59 9.87 -3.77
N ALA A 111 5.53 9.60 -2.48
CA ALA A 111 4.83 10.43 -1.50
C ALA A 111 5.42 10.23 -0.10
N ASN A 112 5.20 11.20 0.77
CA ASN A 112 5.39 11.06 2.21
C ASN A 112 3.99 11.03 2.83
N ILE A 113 3.62 9.90 3.42
CA ILE A 113 2.30 9.69 4.01
C ILE A 113 2.48 9.41 5.50
N VAL A 114 1.91 10.24 6.35
CA VAL A 114 1.84 9.98 7.79
C VAL A 114 0.43 9.57 8.15
N PHE A 115 0.24 8.33 8.59
CA PHE A 115 -1.02 7.91 9.20
C PHE A 115 -1.01 8.26 10.68
N ILE A 116 -1.99 9.05 11.11
CA ILE A 116 -2.30 9.26 12.51
C ILE A 116 -3.56 8.46 12.80
N ILE A 117 -3.44 7.38 13.57
CA ILE A 117 -4.56 6.47 13.86
C ILE A 117 -5.07 6.65 15.28
N ASP A 118 -6.38 6.77 15.41
CA ASP A 118 -7.08 6.71 16.68
C ASP A 118 -7.00 5.29 17.24
N VAL A 119 -6.44 5.15 18.44
CA VAL A 119 -6.41 3.89 19.19
C VAL A 119 -7.15 4.03 20.53
N SER A 120 -7.93 5.09 20.73
CA SER A 120 -8.63 5.40 21.99
C SER A 120 -9.84 4.50 22.28
N GLN A 121 -10.56 4.75 23.38
CA GLN A 121 -11.79 4.00 23.73
C GLN A 121 -12.89 4.11 22.68
N ALA A 122 -12.83 5.10 21.79
CA ALA A 122 -13.79 5.25 20.69
C ALA A 122 -13.65 4.17 19.62
N VAL A 123 -12.57 3.38 19.63
CA VAL A 123 -12.26 2.37 18.61
C VAL A 123 -12.42 0.97 19.19
N ASN A 124 -13.38 0.22 18.65
CA ASN A 124 -13.57 -1.19 18.99
C ASN A 124 -12.71 -2.12 18.12
N ALA A 125 -12.70 -3.43 18.44
CA ALA A 125 -11.90 -4.42 17.74
C ALA A 125 -12.22 -4.57 16.23
N VAL A 126 -13.47 -4.35 15.81
CA VAL A 126 -13.84 -4.40 14.40
C VAL A 126 -13.31 -3.15 13.69
N GLN A 127 -13.46 -1.98 14.31
CA GLN A 127 -12.98 -0.72 13.74
C GLN A 127 -11.45 -0.68 13.62
N SER A 128 -10.72 -1.27 14.56
CA SER A 128 -9.26 -1.37 14.47
C SER A 128 -8.80 -2.34 13.37
N GLN A 129 -9.47 -3.48 13.22
CA GLN A 129 -9.21 -4.43 12.12
C GLN A 129 -9.47 -3.78 10.77
N ASP A 130 -10.61 -3.12 10.62
CA ASP A 130 -10.98 -2.43 9.39
C ASP A 130 -10.02 -1.27 9.05
N THR A 131 -9.60 -0.49 10.05
CA THR A 131 -8.61 0.58 9.85
C THR A 131 -7.27 0.02 9.39
N THR A 132 -6.85 -1.09 10.00
CA THR A 132 -5.63 -1.81 9.60
C THR A 132 -5.74 -2.28 8.15
N GLN A 133 -6.84 -2.95 7.78
CA GLN A 133 -7.06 -3.43 6.42
C GLN A 133 -7.16 -2.28 5.41
N PHE A 134 -7.77 -1.15 5.79
CA PHE A 134 -7.84 0.03 4.96
C PHE A 134 -6.46 0.56 4.60
N VAL A 135 -5.58 0.77 5.58
CA VAL A 135 -4.23 1.32 5.33
C VAL A 135 -3.43 0.37 4.45
N LEU A 136 -3.53 -0.93 4.71
CA LEU A 136 -2.85 -1.97 3.96
C LEU A 136 -3.31 -2.03 2.49
N ASP A 137 -4.60 -2.14 2.24
CA ASP A 137 -5.14 -2.29 0.89
C ASP A 137 -5.04 -0.98 0.08
N ALA A 138 -5.03 0.17 0.76
CA ALA A 138 -4.70 1.45 0.13
C ALA A 138 -3.25 1.47 -0.37
N LEU A 139 -2.31 0.93 0.43
CA LEU A 139 -0.88 0.97 0.12
C LEU A 139 -0.35 -0.21 -0.70
N GLU A 140 -1.10 -1.31 -0.82
CA GLU A 140 -0.76 -2.48 -1.64
C GLU A 140 -0.49 -2.09 -3.11
N GLN A 141 -1.13 -1.02 -3.59
CA GLN A 141 -0.98 -0.53 -4.96
C GLN A 141 0.32 0.25 -5.19
N PHE A 142 1.13 0.47 -4.15
CA PHE A 142 2.33 1.31 -4.22
C PHE A 142 3.60 0.53 -3.93
N ASN A 143 4.73 1.07 -4.37
CA ASN A 143 6.03 0.59 -3.92
C ASN A 143 6.33 1.22 -2.55
N LEU A 144 6.38 0.43 -1.48
CA LEU A 144 6.91 0.89 -0.20
C LEU A 144 8.43 0.72 -0.24
N ASN A 145 9.13 1.77 -0.64
CA ASN A 145 10.59 1.79 -0.69
C ASN A 145 11.07 3.19 -0.29
N TYR A 146 11.97 3.23 0.69
CA TYR A 146 12.48 4.47 1.28
C TYR A 146 13.23 5.38 0.29
N LEU A 147 13.70 4.87 -0.86
CA LEU A 147 14.44 5.64 -1.87
C LEU A 147 13.52 6.23 -2.95
N GLU A 148 12.62 5.43 -3.53
CA GLU A 148 11.93 5.79 -4.78
C GLU A 148 10.40 5.68 -4.72
N GLY A 149 9.85 5.12 -3.63
CA GLY A 149 8.42 4.78 -3.52
C GLY A 149 7.65 5.69 -2.56
N ILE A 150 6.62 5.16 -1.91
CA ILE A 150 5.93 5.80 -0.79
C ILE A 150 6.75 5.60 0.49
N GLN A 151 6.94 6.68 1.23
CA GLN A 151 7.47 6.67 2.59
C GLN A 151 6.31 6.80 3.56
N VAL A 152 6.26 5.91 4.56
CA VAL A 152 5.14 5.84 5.49
C VAL A 152 5.61 6.13 6.91
N GLY A 153 4.99 7.13 7.54
CA GLY A 153 5.02 7.31 8.99
C GLY A 153 3.71 6.80 9.59
N LEU A 154 3.76 6.30 10.81
CA LEU A 154 2.59 5.89 11.59
C LEU A 154 2.70 6.48 12.99
N ILE A 155 1.64 7.11 13.49
CA ILE A 155 1.55 7.60 14.87
C ILE A 155 0.20 7.15 15.44
N SER A 156 0.21 6.50 16.61
CA SER A 156 -1.01 6.16 17.33
C SER A 156 -1.38 7.22 18.36
N VAL A 157 -2.67 7.54 18.43
CA VAL A 157 -3.21 8.56 19.32
C VAL A 157 -4.14 7.91 20.35
N PHE A 158 -3.70 7.98 21.61
CA PHE A 158 -4.40 7.42 22.77
C PHE A 158 -5.42 8.42 23.33
N GLY A 159 -6.37 7.86 24.09
CA GLY A 159 -7.51 8.56 24.68
C GLY A 159 -7.19 9.61 25.74
N ASP A 160 -6.01 9.52 26.35
CA ASP A 160 -5.63 10.31 27.51
C ASP A 160 -4.24 10.94 27.34
N ASP A 161 -4.07 12.13 27.91
CA ASP A 161 -2.82 12.90 27.83
C ASP A 161 -1.74 12.43 28.83
N VAL A 162 -1.94 11.28 29.47
CA VAL A 162 -1.19 10.89 30.68
C VAL A 162 0.17 10.30 30.35
N GLY A 163 1.07 11.10 29.78
CA GLY A 163 2.51 10.82 29.69
C GLY A 163 2.89 9.49 29.04
N THR A 164 1.94 8.77 28.45
CA THR A 164 2.14 7.52 27.75
C THR A 164 2.82 7.85 26.43
N MET A 165 3.89 7.12 26.15
CA MET A 165 4.69 7.32 24.95
C MET A 165 3.77 7.21 23.73
N MET A 166 3.72 8.27 22.91
CA MET A 166 3.17 8.14 21.55
C MET A 166 3.91 6.99 20.88
N GLN A 167 3.19 5.98 20.40
CA GLN A 167 3.84 4.96 19.58
C GLN A 167 3.89 5.49 18.17
N TYR A 168 5.08 5.45 17.61
CA TYR A 168 5.27 5.87 16.24
C TYR A 168 6.26 4.95 15.54
N SER A 169 6.14 4.94 14.23
CA SER A 169 7.16 4.50 13.30
C SER A 169 7.38 5.63 12.34
N ASP A 170 8.62 6.11 12.25
CA ASP A 170 8.98 7.13 11.28
C ASP A 170 9.10 6.55 9.85
N PHE A 171 9.43 7.41 8.89
CA PHE A 171 9.56 7.04 7.48
C PHE A 171 10.62 5.96 7.21
N SER A 172 11.64 5.81 8.07
CA SER A 172 12.67 4.78 7.96
C SER A 172 12.26 3.46 8.61
N GLY A 173 11.33 3.51 9.57
CA GLY A 173 10.78 2.34 10.26
C GLY A 173 9.83 1.49 9.42
N ILE A 174 9.18 2.09 8.40
CA ILE A 174 8.23 1.41 7.51
C ILE A 174 8.77 1.43 6.06
N TYR A 175 9.49 0.38 5.70
CA TYR A 175 10.15 0.21 4.39
C TYR A 175 9.60 -0.94 3.56
N SER A 176 8.56 -1.62 4.06
CA SER A 176 7.92 -2.76 3.40
C SER A 176 6.49 -2.94 3.92
N TYR A 177 5.70 -3.72 3.19
CA TYR A 177 4.35 -4.10 3.62
C TYR A 177 4.37 -4.88 4.94
N ASN A 178 5.38 -5.74 5.17
CA ASN A 178 5.53 -6.49 6.41
C ASN A 178 5.83 -5.58 7.61
N SER A 179 6.70 -4.57 7.44
CA SER A 179 6.95 -3.57 8.49
C SER A 179 5.72 -2.70 8.75
N LEU A 180 4.92 -2.38 7.72
CA LEU A 180 3.67 -1.66 7.88
C LEU A 180 2.65 -2.49 8.68
N TRP A 181 2.47 -3.76 8.31
CA TRP A 181 1.62 -4.70 9.05
C TRP A 181 2.02 -4.81 10.52
N ALA A 182 3.33 -4.98 10.78
CA ALA A 182 3.86 -5.07 12.13
C ALA A 182 3.61 -3.79 12.92
N ALA A 183 3.83 -2.62 12.32
CA ALA A 183 3.60 -1.32 12.96
C ALA A 183 2.12 -1.10 13.32
N LEU A 184 1.20 -1.39 12.39
CA LEU A 184 -0.25 -1.29 12.61
C LEU A 184 -0.74 -2.26 13.70
N THR A 185 -0.27 -3.51 13.65
CA THR A 185 -0.61 -4.52 14.65
C THR A 185 -0.12 -4.10 16.04
N ASN A 186 1.12 -3.61 16.12
CA ASN A 186 1.69 -3.18 17.39
C ASN A 186 0.89 -2.01 17.99
N ALA A 187 0.53 -1.03 17.17
CA ALA A 187 -0.23 0.15 17.59
C ALA A 187 -1.57 -0.19 18.29
N TYR A 188 -2.28 -1.21 17.81
CA TYR A 188 -3.53 -1.67 18.44
C TYR A 188 -3.33 -2.70 19.57
N SER A 189 -2.22 -3.44 19.57
CA SER A 189 -1.98 -4.50 20.57
C SER A 189 -1.55 -3.98 21.94
N VAL A 190 -0.87 -2.83 21.99
CA VAL A 190 -0.34 -2.28 23.24
C VAL A 190 -1.43 -1.57 24.04
N ASN A 191 -2.58 -1.26 23.42
CA ASN A 191 -3.69 -0.62 24.10
C ASN A 191 -4.72 -1.61 24.66
N THR A 192 -4.33 -2.42 25.64
CA THR A 192 -5.21 -3.43 26.26
C THR A 192 -6.28 -2.84 27.19
N SER A 193 -6.22 -1.54 27.48
CA SER A 193 -7.22 -0.80 28.24
C SER A 193 -7.16 0.68 27.85
N PRO A 194 -7.72 1.06 26.69
CA PRO A 194 -7.74 2.47 26.29
C PRO A 194 -8.42 3.26 27.40
N SER A 195 -7.87 4.41 27.78
CA SER A 195 -8.49 5.37 28.70
C SER A 195 -8.75 6.68 27.96
N GLY A 196 -9.98 7.21 28.02
CA GLY A 196 -10.34 8.51 27.43
C GLY A 196 -10.62 8.52 25.91
N PHE A 197 -10.92 9.70 25.38
CA PHE A 197 -11.16 9.99 23.96
C PHE A 197 -9.94 10.71 23.37
N GLY A 198 -9.39 10.24 22.23
CA GLY A 198 -8.00 10.52 21.80
C GLY A 198 -7.65 11.91 21.31
N GLN A 199 -8.00 12.95 22.06
CA GLN A 199 -8.11 14.31 21.53
C GLN A 199 -6.89 15.18 21.88
N ALA A 200 -6.42 15.15 23.15
CA ALA A 200 -5.25 15.92 23.56
C ALA A 200 -3.96 15.44 22.88
N ALA A 201 -3.81 14.13 22.70
CA ALA A 201 -2.64 13.53 22.05
C ALA A 201 -2.59 13.79 20.53
N LEU A 202 -3.70 14.15 19.88
CA LEU A 202 -3.72 14.47 18.45
C LEU A 202 -2.92 15.73 18.15
N SER A 203 -3.06 16.79 18.95
CA SER A 203 -2.28 18.02 18.80
C SER A 203 -0.77 17.75 18.91
N ARG A 204 -0.37 16.89 19.85
CA ARG A 204 1.03 16.46 20.05
C ARG A 204 1.53 15.63 18.87
N ALA A 205 0.73 14.69 18.38
CA ALA A 205 1.06 13.87 17.21
C ALA A 205 1.28 14.75 15.97
N LEU A 206 0.37 15.69 15.72
CA LEU A 206 0.49 16.67 14.63
C LEU A 206 1.77 17.50 14.78
N ASN A 207 2.05 18.04 15.96
CA ASN A 207 3.29 18.79 16.19
C ASN A 207 4.54 17.92 15.99
N PHE A 208 4.50 16.65 16.38
CA PHE A 208 5.61 15.72 16.21
C PHE A 208 5.94 15.46 14.73
N THR A 209 4.94 15.40 13.85
CA THR A 209 5.17 15.27 12.39
C THR A 209 5.99 16.42 11.78
N MET A 210 6.00 17.57 12.46
CA MET A 210 6.71 18.78 12.05
C MET A 210 8.11 18.90 12.67
N SER A 211 8.45 18.02 13.63
CA SER A 211 9.75 18.05 14.30
C SER A 211 10.89 17.73 13.34
N SER A 212 12.06 18.33 13.59
CA SER A 212 13.28 18.05 12.84
C SER A 212 13.64 16.57 12.87
N ASP A 213 13.46 15.93 14.02
CA ASP A 213 13.85 14.54 14.24
C ASP A 213 12.99 13.60 13.39
N PHE A 214 11.67 13.80 13.37
CA PHE A 214 10.76 13.00 12.56
C PHE A 214 10.98 13.21 11.05
N LYS A 215 11.28 14.43 10.62
CA LYS A 215 11.59 14.69 9.20
C LYS A 215 12.95 14.13 8.81
N ALA A 216 13.96 14.21 9.67
CA ALA A 216 15.30 13.68 9.40
C ALA A 216 15.31 12.17 9.19
N SER A 217 14.33 11.44 9.73
CA SER A 217 14.17 9.99 9.56
C SER A 217 13.54 9.56 8.23
N GLY A 218 13.69 10.35 7.16
CA GLY A 218 13.40 9.92 5.79
C GLY A 218 12.51 10.83 4.97
N TYR A 219 11.92 11.89 5.54
CA TYR A 219 11.07 12.82 4.79
C TYR A 219 11.81 13.40 3.58
N ARG A 220 11.28 13.17 2.38
CA ARG A 220 11.77 13.77 1.13
C ARG A 220 11.12 15.11 0.87
N SER A 221 11.86 16.21 0.96
CA SER A 221 11.34 17.56 0.67
C SER A 221 11.35 17.94 -0.81
N ASP A 222 11.91 17.11 -1.67
CA ASP A 222 12.07 17.33 -3.11
C ASP A 222 10.87 16.88 -3.95
N ILE A 223 9.90 16.19 -3.32
CA ILE A 223 8.62 15.82 -3.94
C ILE A 223 7.52 16.73 -3.40
N ASN A 224 6.40 16.87 -4.12
CA ASN A 224 5.28 17.70 -3.66
C ASN A 224 4.21 16.90 -2.89
N ASN A 225 4.28 15.57 -2.95
CA ASN A 225 3.20 14.69 -2.52
C ASN A 225 3.35 14.36 -1.03
N HIS A 226 2.79 15.21 -0.17
CA HIS A 226 2.89 15.09 1.29
C HIS A 226 1.53 15.17 1.95
N VAL A 227 1.17 14.14 2.73
CA VAL A 227 -0.11 14.11 3.43
C VAL A 227 -0.02 13.50 4.81
N ILE A 228 -0.75 14.10 5.74
CA ILE A 228 -1.14 13.50 7.00
C ILE A 228 -2.56 12.97 6.85
N VAL A 229 -2.78 11.70 7.19
CA VAL A 229 -4.07 11.03 7.12
C VAL A 229 -4.48 10.72 8.55
N TYR A 230 -5.41 11.49 9.10
CA TYR A 230 -5.98 11.23 10.41
C TYR A 230 -7.18 10.30 10.27
N ILE A 231 -7.12 9.12 10.91
CA ILE A 231 -8.20 8.13 10.87
C ILE A 231 -8.79 8.00 12.27
N THR A 232 -10.11 8.20 12.37
CA THR A 232 -10.86 8.09 13.63
C THR A 232 -12.25 7.50 13.38
N THR A 233 -12.96 7.19 14.45
CA THR A 233 -14.36 6.79 14.45
C THR A 233 -15.22 8.00 14.84
N THR A 234 -15.48 8.18 16.14
CA THR A 234 -16.31 9.23 16.75
C THR A 234 -15.51 10.26 17.56
N SER A 235 -14.19 10.08 17.72
CA SER A 235 -13.37 11.07 18.42
C SER A 235 -13.41 12.41 17.70
N THR A 236 -13.61 13.49 18.45
CA THR A 236 -13.76 14.84 17.92
C THR A 236 -12.47 15.61 18.18
N PRO A 237 -11.73 16.07 17.15
CA PRO A 237 -10.56 16.92 17.38
C PRO A 237 -10.91 18.16 18.22
N ASP A 238 -10.08 18.45 19.21
CA ASP A 238 -10.22 19.66 20.03
C ASP A 238 -9.63 20.90 19.33
N GLN A 239 -9.75 22.06 19.97
CA GLN A 239 -9.24 23.30 19.40
C GLN A 239 -7.71 23.30 19.25
N ALA A 240 -6.97 22.66 20.15
CA ALA A 240 -5.51 22.60 20.08
C ALA A 240 -5.04 21.79 18.87
N ALA A 241 -5.70 20.67 18.57
CA ALA A 241 -5.45 19.88 17.37
C ALA A 241 -5.78 20.67 16.09
N ILE A 242 -6.90 21.41 16.08
CA ILE A 242 -7.31 22.27 14.95
C ILE A 242 -6.29 23.41 14.73
N ASP A 243 -5.82 24.05 15.80
CA ASP A 243 -4.83 25.12 15.72
C ASP A 243 -3.49 24.58 15.19
N GLN A 244 -3.03 23.43 15.68
CA GLN A 244 -1.80 22.80 15.19
C GLN A 244 -1.93 22.35 13.73
N ALA A 245 -3.08 21.80 13.33
CA ALA A 245 -3.36 21.46 11.94
C ALA A 245 -3.32 22.71 11.04
N SER A 246 -3.81 23.85 11.52
CA SER A 246 -3.74 25.13 10.80
C SER A 246 -2.30 25.59 10.59
N VAL A 247 -1.41 25.37 11.56
CA VAL A 247 0.04 25.63 11.41
C VAL A 247 0.64 24.74 10.33
N ILE A 248 0.33 23.44 10.32
CA ILE A 248 0.81 22.49 9.30
C ILE A 248 0.33 22.93 7.91
N LEU A 249 -0.96 23.20 7.74
CA LEU A 249 -1.53 23.61 6.46
C LEU A 249 -0.91 24.92 5.95
N SER A 250 -0.61 25.86 6.86
CA SER A 250 0.03 27.14 6.52
C SER A 250 1.50 27.00 6.15
N SER A 251 2.20 26.00 6.67
CA SER A 251 3.59 25.73 6.30
C SER A 251 3.74 25.21 4.86
N GLY A 252 2.71 24.54 4.34
CA GLY A 252 2.75 23.85 3.06
C GLY A 252 3.44 22.49 3.09
N ASP A 253 4.02 22.07 4.23
CA ASP A 253 4.78 20.83 4.35
C ASP A 253 3.93 19.57 4.16
N TYR A 254 2.64 19.64 4.52
CA TYR A 254 1.68 18.55 4.37
C TYR A 254 0.29 19.09 4.04
N LYS A 255 -0.47 18.32 3.26
CA LYS A 255 -1.95 18.35 3.30
C LYS A 255 -2.45 17.48 4.45
N ILE A 256 -3.70 17.68 4.84
CA ILE A 256 -4.34 16.85 5.88
C ILE A 256 -5.64 16.30 5.32
N ILE A 257 -5.80 14.98 5.40
CA ILE A 257 -7.05 14.26 5.13
C ILE A 257 -7.55 13.71 6.46
N ALA A 258 -8.85 13.86 6.71
CA ALA A 258 -9.52 13.24 7.83
C ALA A 258 -10.43 12.11 7.32
N ILE A 259 -10.35 10.95 7.94
CA ILE A 259 -11.21 9.79 7.65
C ILE A 259 -12.02 9.47 8.90
N SER A 260 -13.34 9.63 8.82
CA SER A 260 -14.27 9.12 9.83
C SER A 260 -14.78 7.76 9.37
N TYR A 261 -14.27 6.72 10.00
CA TYR A 261 -14.50 5.34 9.62
C TYR A 261 -15.45 4.66 10.61
N GLN A 262 -16.55 4.10 10.10
CA GLN A 262 -17.71 3.66 10.89
C GLN A 262 -18.15 4.71 11.95
N GLY A 263 -17.98 6.00 11.64
CA GLY A 263 -18.41 7.08 12.51
C GLY A 263 -19.92 7.30 12.45
N ASP A 264 -20.47 7.89 13.51
CA ASP A 264 -21.88 8.32 13.58
C ASP A 264 -22.09 9.73 13.01
N GLY A 265 -21.03 10.36 12.50
CA GLY A 265 -21.03 11.71 11.95
C GLY A 265 -20.95 12.83 12.99
N SER A 266 -20.89 12.52 14.29
CA SER A 266 -20.88 13.51 15.37
C SER A 266 -19.67 14.45 15.35
N ASN A 267 -18.54 13.99 14.80
CA ASN A 267 -17.27 14.72 14.76
C ASN A 267 -17.01 15.46 13.44
N ILE A 268 -17.90 15.38 12.43
CA ILE A 268 -17.63 15.88 11.07
C ILE A 268 -17.29 17.38 11.05
N ASN A 269 -17.98 18.20 11.83
CA ASN A 269 -17.69 19.64 11.89
C ASN A 269 -16.27 19.93 12.41
N ALA A 270 -15.79 19.15 13.37
CA ALA A 270 -14.42 19.30 13.88
C ALA A 270 -13.40 18.76 12.88
N LEU A 271 -13.69 17.64 12.21
CA LEU A 271 -12.83 17.10 11.15
C LEU A 271 -12.70 18.07 9.97
N GLN A 272 -13.78 18.75 9.58
CA GLN A 272 -13.74 19.80 8.55
C GLN A 272 -12.81 20.94 8.96
N LYS A 273 -12.87 21.41 10.22
CA LYS A 273 -11.95 22.43 10.72
C LYS A 273 -10.51 21.94 10.75
N LEU A 274 -10.28 20.69 11.15
CA LEU A 274 -8.95 20.06 11.19
C LEU A 274 -8.28 20.08 9.80
N VAL A 275 -9.05 19.88 8.74
CA VAL A 275 -8.54 19.91 7.35
C VAL A 275 -8.62 21.29 6.69
N GLY A 276 -8.73 22.37 7.46
CA GLY A 276 -8.73 23.74 6.94
C GLY A 276 -10.05 24.18 6.32
N ASN A 277 -11.18 23.62 6.78
CA ASN A 277 -12.53 23.83 6.25
C ASN A 277 -12.74 23.35 4.79
N ASN A 278 -11.88 22.45 4.29
CA ASN A 278 -12.07 21.81 3.00
C ASN A 278 -12.81 20.47 3.15
N SER A 279 -14.12 20.46 2.90
CA SER A 279 -14.93 19.24 3.01
C SER A 279 -14.49 18.11 2.07
N GLY A 280 -13.80 18.42 0.95
CA GLY A 280 -13.23 17.42 0.05
C GLY A 280 -12.08 16.60 0.66
N CYS A 281 -11.51 17.07 1.78
CA CYS A 281 -10.51 16.38 2.59
C CYS A 281 -11.11 15.59 3.76
N VAL A 282 -12.43 15.55 3.92
CA VAL A 282 -13.10 14.70 4.90
C VAL A 282 -13.75 13.53 4.19
N LEU A 283 -13.25 12.32 4.46
CA LEU A 283 -13.80 11.08 3.92
C LEU A 283 -14.57 10.36 5.01
N THR A 284 -15.75 9.86 4.66
CA THR A 284 -16.59 9.08 5.57
C THR A 284 -16.89 7.74 4.94
N SER A 285 -16.74 6.66 5.70
CA SER A 285 -17.22 5.34 5.29
C SER A 285 -17.93 4.63 6.43
N LEU A 286 -19.08 4.04 6.15
CA LEU A 286 -19.83 3.23 7.13
C LEU A 286 -19.35 1.78 7.20
N LYS A 287 -18.50 1.34 6.27
CA LYS A 287 -17.97 -0.03 6.22
C LYS A 287 -16.72 -0.14 5.37
N TYR A 288 -16.02 -1.25 5.52
CA TYR A 288 -14.80 -1.50 4.77
C TYR A 288 -15.22 -1.91 3.36
N THR A 289 -14.66 -1.27 2.33
CA THR A 289 -14.84 -1.71 0.95
C THR A 289 -13.56 -1.48 0.16
N LYS A 290 -13.25 -2.43 -0.72
CA LYS A 290 -12.12 -2.29 -1.66
C LYS A 290 -12.25 -1.03 -2.53
N THR A 291 -13.48 -0.67 -2.90
CA THR A 291 -13.75 0.55 -3.67
C THR A 291 -13.35 1.83 -2.93
N PHE A 292 -13.56 1.89 -1.61
CA PHE A 292 -13.15 3.03 -0.80
C PHE A 292 -11.62 3.13 -0.71
N THR A 293 -10.92 2.01 -0.51
CA THR A 293 -9.45 1.97 -0.52
C THR A 293 -8.87 2.31 -1.89
N ASP A 294 -9.46 1.81 -2.98
CA ASP A 294 -9.02 2.13 -4.34
C ASP A 294 -9.19 3.62 -4.67
N SER A 295 -10.30 4.23 -4.27
CA SER A 295 -10.51 5.67 -4.44
C SER A 295 -9.50 6.50 -3.65
N PHE A 296 -9.15 6.06 -2.44
CA PHE A 296 -8.13 6.73 -1.64
C PHE A 296 -6.73 6.57 -2.25
N ALA A 297 -6.38 5.39 -2.74
CA ALA A 297 -5.13 5.15 -3.46
C ALA A 297 -5.05 6.04 -4.72
N GLU A 298 -6.14 6.15 -5.48
CA GLU A 298 -6.20 7.04 -6.64
C GLU A 298 -5.99 8.52 -6.25
N LYS A 299 -6.51 8.97 -5.11
CA LYS A 299 -6.22 10.32 -4.59
C LYS A 299 -4.72 10.54 -4.34
N ILE A 300 -4.03 9.57 -3.72
CA ILE A 300 -2.57 9.65 -3.51
C ILE A 300 -1.83 9.71 -4.84
N ALA A 301 -2.23 8.90 -5.82
CA ALA A 301 -1.61 8.87 -7.13
C ALA A 301 -1.82 10.19 -7.91
N ASN A 302 -3.03 10.72 -7.91
CA ASN A 302 -3.37 11.98 -8.57
C ASN A 302 -2.65 13.17 -7.93
N ALA A 303 -2.47 13.16 -6.61
CA ALA A 303 -1.75 14.19 -5.88
C ALA A 303 -0.29 14.36 -6.37
N SER A 304 0.34 13.27 -6.84
CA SER A 304 1.69 13.32 -7.40
C SER A 304 1.78 14.13 -8.70
N ASN A 305 0.68 14.25 -9.45
CA ASN A 305 0.65 14.91 -10.76
C ASN A 305 0.05 16.32 -10.72
N ASN A 306 -0.54 16.74 -9.59
CA ASN A 306 -1.24 18.01 -9.46
C ASN A 306 -0.65 18.93 -8.36
N GLY A 307 0.61 18.71 -8.00
CA GLY A 307 1.33 19.53 -7.02
C GLY A 307 0.99 19.22 -5.57
N GLY A 308 0.69 17.96 -5.24
CA GLY A 308 0.35 17.54 -3.87
C GLY A 308 -1.06 17.94 -3.45
N ASN A 309 -1.97 18.13 -4.41
CA ASN A 309 -3.35 18.48 -4.14
C ASN A 309 -4.21 17.21 -4.04
N TYR A 310 -4.67 16.93 -2.82
CA TYR A 310 -5.60 15.81 -2.54
C TYR A 310 -7.08 16.24 -2.55
N CYS A 311 -7.29 17.54 -2.35
CA CYS A 311 -8.52 18.31 -2.20
C CYS A 311 -8.15 19.80 -2.34
#